data_AF-A0A1Q3N6K6-F1
#
_entry.id   AF-A0A1Q3N6K6-F1
#
_cell.length_a   1.000
_cell.length_b   1.000
_cell.length_c   1.000
_cell.angle_alpha   90.00
_cell.angle_beta   90.00
_cell.angle_gamma   90.00
#
_symmetry.space_group_name_H-M   'P 1'
#
loop_
_entity.id
_entity.type
_entity.pdbx_description
1 polymer ?
#
loop_
_entity_poly.entity_id
_entity_poly.type
_entity_poly.pdbx_seq_one_letter_code
_entity_poly.pdbx_strand_id
1 'polypeptide(L)'
;MKHAITSSRWEIIGNRNLDSNLISSSLFFKQDMLTKEFTIYDSRTSLEISAGYDECKSLERAAVWEPEHIEDRLKDFFEGNANKWVESLKPKL
;
A
#
# COMPACT_ATOMS: atom_id res chain seq x y z
N MET A 1 -8.43 -3.71 8.86
CA MET A 1 -8.59 -2.34 9.40
C MET A 1 -9.90 -2.00 10.11
N LYS A 2 -11.02 -2.76 10.01
CA LYS A 2 -12.26 -2.45 10.78
C LYS A 2 -12.02 -2.24 12.29
N HIS A 3 -11.01 -2.94 12.82
CA HIS A 3 -10.66 -2.87 14.23
C HIS A 3 -10.24 -1.46 14.68
N ALA A 4 -9.67 -0.63 13.79
CA ALA A 4 -9.23 0.74 14.12
C ALA A 4 -10.37 1.62 14.62
N ILE A 5 -11.56 1.41 14.05
CA ILE A 5 -12.79 2.10 14.43
C ILE A 5 -13.36 1.46 15.70
N THR A 6 -13.46 0.13 15.75
CA THR A 6 -14.11 -0.56 16.87
C THR A 6 -13.30 -0.49 18.17
N SER A 7 -11.98 -0.30 18.10
CA SER A 7 -11.12 -0.05 19.26
C SER A 7 -11.11 1.42 19.69
N SER A 8 -11.84 2.29 19.00
CA SER A 8 -11.80 3.76 19.19
C SER A 8 -10.42 4.39 18.95
N ARG A 9 -9.52 3.72 18.23
CA ARG A 9 -8.23 4.31 17.81
C ARG A 9 -8.43 5.45 16.83
N TRP A 10 -9.36 5.29 15.88
CA TRP A 10 -9.77 6.33 14.94
C TRP A 10 -11.24 6.69 15.13
N GLU A 11 -11.48 7.96 15.47
CA GLU A 11 -12.82 8.53 15.56
C GLU A 11 -13.35 8.88 14.16
N ILE A 12 -14.60 8.53 13.88
CA ILE A 12 -15.26 8.91 12.62
C ILE A 12 -15.77 10.34 12.77
N ILE A 13 -15.15 11.27 12.04
CA ILE A 13 -15.54 12.70 12.05
C ILE A 13 -16.49 13.10 10.91
N GLY A 14 -16.74 12.21 9.94
CA GLY A 14 -17.62 12.47 8.81
C GLY A 14 -17.51 11.45 7.68
N ASN A 15 -18.28 11.66 6.59
CA ASN A 15 -18.26 10.85 5.38
C ASN A 15 -18.42 11.76 4.14
N ARG A 16 -17.74 11.40 3.04
CA ARG A 16 -17.88 12.05 1.74
C ARG A 16 -17.67 11.01 0.63
N ASN A 17 -18.36 11.20 -0.51
CA ASN A 17 -18.12 10.41 -1.71
C ASN A 17 -16.71 10.65 -2.28
N LEU A 18 -16.05 9.58 -2.74
CA LEU A 18 -14.75 9.65 -3.39
C LEU A 18 -14.87 10.26 -4.79
N ASP A 19 -13.97 11.20 -5.11
CA ASP A 19 -13.84 11.75 -6.45
C ASP A 19 -13.28 10.69 -7.41
N SER A 20 -13.78 10.66 -8.65
CA SER A 20 -13.42 9.64 -9.66
C SER A 20 -11.92 9.56 -9.94
N ASN A 21 -11.19 10.68 -9.84
CA ASN A 21 -9.75 10.75 -10.07
C ASN A 21 -8.92 10.01 -8.99
N LEU A 22 -9.48 9.84 -7.79
CA LEU A 22 -8.83 9.12 -6.69
C LEU A 22 -8.95 7.59 -6.83
N ILE A 23 -9.73 7.11 -7.79
CA ILE A 23 -9.94 5.67 -8.07
C ILE A 23 -8.81 5.11 -8.98
N SER A 24 -7.87 5.96 -9.41
CA SER A 24 -7.00 5.68 -10.57
C SER A 24 -5.83 4.71 -10.33
N SER A 25 -5.33 4.55 -9.11
CA SER A 25 -4.19 3.66 -8.86
C SER A 25 -4.62 2.35 -8.21
N SER A 26 -4.77 1.31 -9.03
CA SER A 26 -5.15 -0.05 -8.59
C SER A 26 -4.08 -1.09 -8.84
N LEU A 27 -2.90 -0.67 -9.34
CA LEU A 27 -1.79 -1.57 -9.60
C LEU A 27 -0.86 -1.62 -8.40
N PHE A 28 -0.57 -2.84 -7.97
CA PHE A 28 0.39 -3.16 -6.93
C PHE A 28 1.38 -4.19 -7.45
N PHE A 29 2.50 -4.35 -6.79
CA PHE A 29 3.39 -5.49 -7.06
C PHE A 29 3.39 -6.50 -5.91
N LYS A 30 3.67 -7.75 -6.25
CA LYS A 30 4.01 -8.84 -5.33
C LYS A 30 5.43 -9.31 -5.64
N GLN A 31 6.11 -9.80 -4.62
CA GLN A 31 7.41 -10.42 -4.78
C GLN A 31 7.43 -11.71 -3.97
N ASP A 32 7.72 -12.82 -4.62
CA ASP A 32 7.94 -14.09 -3.94
C ASP A 32 9.26 -14.02 -3.17
N MET A 33 9.23 -14.36 -1.87
CA MET A 33 10.41 -14.24 -1.02
C MET A 33 11.45 -15.32 -1.26
N LEU A 34 11.04 -16.47 -1.81
CA LEU A 34 11.89 -17.63 -2.12
C LEU A 34 12.44 -17.55 -3.55
N THR A 35 11.58 -17.36 -4.56
CA THR A 35 11.98 -17.34 -5.98
C THR A 35 12.45 -15.97 -6.45
N LYS A 36 12.12 -14.90 -5.71
CA LYS A 36 12.35 -13.49 -6.10
C LYS A 36 11.55 -13.03 -7.33
N GLU A 37 10.61 -13.84 -7.80
CA GLU A 37 9.76 -13.48 -8.94
C GLU A 37 8.83 -12.32 -8.58
N PHE A 38 8.64 -11.43 -9.56
CA PHE A 38 7.76 -10.27 -9.45
C PHE A 38 6.47 -10.49 -10.24
N THR A 39 5.38 -9.98 -9.67
CA THR A 39 4.06 -10.02 -10.28
C THR A 39 3.36 -8.69 -10.07
N ILE A 40 2.77 -8.14 -11.12
CA ILE A 40 1.85 -7.00 -11.02
C ILE A 40 0.44 -7.53 -10.76
N TYR A 41 -0.24 -6.94 -9.79
CA TYR A 41 -1.60 -7.25 -9.37
C TYR A 41 -2.50 -6.03 -9.61
N ASP A 42 -3.57 -6.20 -10.39
CA ASP A 42 -4.64 -5.21 -10.54
C ASP A 42 -5.77 -5.50 -9.56
N SER A 43 -5.96 -4.63 -8.56
CA SER A 43 -6.98 -4.81 -7.53
C SER A 43 -8.43 -4.69 -8.03
N ARG A 44 -8.66 -4.18 -9.24
CA ARG A 44 -10.01 -4.05 -9.83
C ARG A 44 -10.44 -5.32 -10.55
N THR A 45 -9.51 -5.92 -11.30
CA THR A 45 -9.78 -7.09 -12.13
C THR A 45 -9.35 -8.40 -11.47
N SER A 46 -8.57 -8.30 -10.38
CA SER A 46 -7.88 -9.43 -9.74
C SER A 46 -6.94 -10.19 -10.67
N LEU A 47 -6.50 -9.56 -11.75
CA LEU A 47 -5.52 -10.13 -12.68
C LEU A 47 -4.11 -10.02 -12.10
N GLU A 48 -3.32 -11.05 -12.34
CA GLU A 48 -1.90 -11.11 -12.01
C GLU A 48 -1.08 -11.38 -13.27
N ILE A 49 -0.02 -10.60 -13.46
CA ILE A 49 0.86 -10.69 -14.62
C ILE A 49 2.30 -10.73 -14.14
N SER A 50 3.10 -11.67 -14.66
CA SER A 50 4.55 -11.70 -14.40
C SER A 50 5.20 -10.39 -14.84
N ALA A 51 6.12 -9.88 -14.04
CA ALA A 51 6.76 -8.59 -14.26
C ALA A 51 8.24 -8.61 -13.90
N GLY A 52 8.98 -7.61 -14.36
CA GLY A 52 10.36 -7.33 -13.95
C GLY A 52 10.47 -6.30 -12.83
N TYR A 53 11.67 -6.21 -12.23
CA TYR A 53 11.96 -5.22 -11.18
C TYR A 53 11.67 -3.78 -11.62
N ASP A 54 12.04 -3.40 -12.85
CA ASP A 54 11.85 -2.05 -13.36
C ASP A 54 10.38 -1.66 -13.52
N GLU A 55 9.50 -2.62 -13.73
CA GLU A 55 8.05 -2.41 -13.81
C GLU A 55 7.44 -2.29 -12.40
N CYS A 56 8.04 -2.95 -11.40
CA CYS A 56 7.56 -2.95 -10.01
C CYS A 56 8.12 -1.81 -9.15
N LYS A 57 9.29 -1.23 -9.47
CA LYS A 57 9.98 -0.25 -8.60
C LYS A 57 9.17 1.03 -8.31
N SER A 58 8.23 1.38 -9.19
CA SER A 58 7.35 2.54 -9.02
C SER A 58 5.97 2.21 -8.45
N LEU A 59 5.68 0.92 -8.23
CA LEU A 59 4.40 0.47 -7.68
C LEU A 59 4.50 0.25 -6.17
N GLU A 60 3.37 0.39 -5.48
CA GLU A 60 3.29 -0.02 -4.08
C GLU A 60 3.20 -1.56 -3.98
N ARG A 61 3.80 -2.12 -2.92
CA ARG A 61 3.67 -3.56 -2.64
C ARG A 61 2.24 -3.87 -2.19
N ALA A 62 1.67 -4.96 -2.71
CA ALA A 62 0.43 -5.52 -2.19
C ALA A 62 0.68 -6.02 -0.76
N ALA A 63 0.22 -5.25 0.23
CA ALA A 63 0.42 -5.52 1.65
C ALA A 63 -0.81 -5.11 2.46
N VAL A 64 -1.03 -5.80 3.58
CA VAL A 64 -2.03 -5.40 4.57
C VAL A 64 -1.41 -4.34 5.47
N TRP A 65 -2.07 -3.19 5.55
CA TRP A 65 -1.68 -2.10 6.45
C TRP A 65 -2.50 -2.17 7.74
N GLU A 66 -1.82 -2.03 8.87
CA GLU A 66 -2.44 -1.85 10.18
C GLU A 66 -2.47 -0.36 10.55
N PRO A 67 -3.35 0.07 11.47
CA PRO A 67 -3.53 1.48 11.80
C PRO A 67 -2.23 2.20 12.20
N GLU A 68 -1.38 1.53 12.98
CA GLU A 68 -0.07 2.03 13.39
C GLU A 68 0.83 2.30 12.19
N HIS A 69 0.75 1.47 11.14
CA HIS A 69 1.54 1.66 9.93
C HIS A 69 1.10 2.92 9.17
N ILE A 70 -0.21 3.21 9.14
CA ILE A 70 -0.77 4.39 8.49
C ILE A 70 -0.42 5.66 9.27
N GLU A 71 -0.55 5.62 10.59
CA GLU A 71 -0.21 6.74 11.49
C GLU A 71 1.27 7.10 11.39
N ASP A 72 2.17 6.11 11.47
CA ASP A 72 3.61 6.30 11.27
C ASP A 72 3.88 6.93 9.90
N ARG A 73 3.22 6.45 8.84
CA ARG A 73 3.41 6.96 7.46
C ARG A 73 2.97 8.41 7.31
N LEU A 74 1.83 8.79 7.91
CA LEU A 74 1.34 10.16 7.89
C LEU A 74 2.27 11.09 8.67
N LYS A 75 2.69 10.67 9.88
CA LYS A 75 3.61 11.44 10.70
C LYS A 75 4.93 11.69 9.98
N ASP A 76 5.56 10.63 9.48
CA ASP A 76 6.84 10.74 8.77
C ASP A 76 6.73 11.62 7.52
N PHE A 77 5.60 11.54 6.79
CA PHE A 77 5.35 12.39 5.64
C PHE A 77 5.32 13.88 6.01
N PHE A 78 4.60 14.26 7.06
CA PHE A 78 4.51 15.66 7.50
C PHE A 78 5.81 16.17 8.13
N GLU A 79 6.61 15.27 8.73
CA GLU A 79 7.92 15.62 9.30
C GLU A 79 9.07 15.58 8.28
N GLY A 80 8.82 15.10 7.05
CA GLY A 80 9.85 14.96 6.01
C GLY A 80 10.81 13.79 6.24
N ASN A 81 10.41 12.80 7.04
CA ASN A 81 11.19 11.62 7.38
C ASN A 81 10.92 10.46 6.40
N ALA A 82 11.91 9.57 6.26
CA ALA A 82 11.69 8.29 5.58
C ALA A 82 10.86 7.36 6.47
N ASN A 83 9.81 6.75 5.90
CA ASN A 83 8.95 5.84 6.64
C ASN A 83 9.45 4.39 6.60
N LYS A 84 9.73 3.82 7.77
CA LYS A 84 10.28 2.45 7.91
C LYS A 84 9.43 1.37 7.21
N TRP A 85 8.09 1.50 7.22
CA TRP A 85 7.19 0.53 6.61
C TRP A 85 7.31 0.60 5.09
N VAL A 86 7.20 1.80 4.52
CA VAL A 86 7.39 2.04 3.07
C VAL A 86 8.74 1.51 2.61
N GLU A 87 9.82 1.82 3.33
CA GLU A 87 11.17 1.34 3.00
C GLU A 87 11.27 -0.18 3.03
N SER A 88 10.71 -0.84 4.07
CA SER A 88 10.69 -2.31 4.15
C SER A 88 9.85 -2.99 3.06
N LEU A 89 8.92 -2.23 2.46
CA LEU A 89 8.00 -2.68 1.43
C LEU A 89 8.56 -2.55 0.01
N LYS A 90 9.69 -1.86 -0.19
CA LYS A 90 10.32 -1.72 -1.51
C LYS A 90 10.69 -3.09 -2.13
N PRO A 91 10.62 -3.22 -3.46
CA PRO A 91 11.05 -4.42 -4.16
C PRO A 91 12.55 -4.63 -3.95
N LYS A 92 12.96 -5.90 -3.79
CA LYS A 92 14.35 -6.28 -3.52
C LYS A 92 14.90 -7.08 -4.70
N LEU A 93 16.14 -6.82 -5.12
CA LEU A 93 16.84 -7.71 -6.05
C LEU A 93 17.35 -8.96 -5.31
#